data_AF-A0A150HED1-F1
#
_entry.id   AF-A0A150HED1-F1
#
_cell.length_a   1.000
_cell.length_b   1.000
_cell.length_c   1.000
_cell.angle_alpha   90.00
_cell.angle_beta   90.00
_cell.angle_gamma   90.00
#
_symmetry.space_group_name_H-M   'P 1'
#
loop_
_entity.id
_entity.type
_entity.pdbx_description
1 polymer ?
#
loop_
_entity_poly.entity_id
_entity_poly.type
_entity_poly.pdbx_seq_one_letter_code
_entity_poly.pdbx_strand_id
1 'polypeptide(L)'
;MSDLKIDVGEVLASASSAERIAGDFSAAERIADETAGYTGHDGLAGKVRDFGDKWDIARGKLEDNLTFIADYLRAVVDTFEDLDTDLASALQQSAAGDQTAATNLNDEIGKSTAPAAPAAPAPTPSPSPGPSPTPPAAGDR
;
A
#
# COMPACT_ATOMS: atom_id res chain seq x y z
N MET A 1 10.99 20.60 9.99
CA MET A 1 10.50 19.94 8.76
C MET A 1 9.21 20.62 8.40
N SER A 2 9.08 21.13 7.19
CA SER A 2 7.82 21.72 6.72
C SER A 2 6.77 20.62 6.66
N ASP A 3 5.62 20.83 7.30
CA ASP A 3 4.45 19.95 7.18
C ASP A 3 3.92 20.08 5.74
N LEU A 4 4.22 19.10 4.89
CA LEU A 4 3.81 19.11 3.50
C LEU A 4 2.37 18.58 3.41
N LYS A 5 1.44 19.47 3.09
CA LYS A 5 0.03 19.14 2.86
C LYS A 5 -0.22 19.11 1.37
N ILE A 6 -0.46 17.92 0.83
CA ILE A 6 -0.87 17.72 -0.56
C ILE A 6 -2.31 17.23 -0.58
N ASP A 7 -3.14 17.93 -1.35
CA ASP A 7 -4.46 17.46 -1.73
C ASP A 7 -4.32 16.69 -3.05
N VAL A 8 -4.25 15.36 -2.94
CA VAL A 8 -4.09 14.46 -4.08
C VAL A 8 -5.25 14.60 -5.07
N GLY A 9 -6.46 14.89 -4.57
CA GLY A 9 -7.64 15.11 -5.40
C GLY A 9 -7.53 16.38 -6.24
N GLU A 10 -7.04 17.47 -5.65
CA GLU A 10 -6.80 18.73 -6.37
C GLU A 10 -5.69 18.59 -7.44
N VAL A 11 -4.63 17.84 -7.14
CA VAL A 11 -3.55 17.55 -8.09
C VAL A 11 -4.08 16.73 -9.27
N LEU A 12 -4.86 15.68 -9.01
CA LEU A 12 -5.48 14.86 -10.06
C LEU A 12 -6.46 15.68 -10.92
N ALA A 13 -7.30 16.51 -10.29
CA ALA A 13 -8.22 17.39 -11.00
C ALA A 13 -7.48 18.38 -11.91
N SER A 14 -6.34 18.90 -11.45
CA SER A 14 -5.47 19.78 -12.24
C SER A 14 -4.87 19.06 -13.45
N ALA A 15 -4.43 17.80 -13.28
CA ALA A 15 -3.95 16.96 -14.37
C ALA A 15 -5.03 16.74 -15.44
N SER A 16 -6.24 16.35 -15.02
CA SER A 16 -7.37 16.15 -15.93
C SER A 16 -7.80 17.44 -16.64
N SER A 17 -7.71 18.59 -15.96
CA SER A 17 -8.00 19.88 -16.57
C SER A 17 -6.99 20.21 -17.67
N ALA A 18 -5.69 20.02 -17.41
CA ALA A 18 -4.64 20.24 -18.40
C ALA A 18 -4.82 19.37 -19.64
N GLU A 19 -5.15 18.09 -19.48
CA GLU A 19 -5.45 17.20 -20.61
C GLU A 19 -6.69 17.64 -21.40
N ARG A 20 -7.74 18.07 -20.70
CA ARG A 20 -8.95 18.53 -21.37
C ARG A 20 -8.64 19.73 -22.25
N ILE A 21 -7.88 20.69 -21.71
CA ILE A 21 -7.45 21.87 -22.47
C ILE A 21 -6.56 21.47 -23.65
N ALA A 22 -5.63 20.51 -23.46
CA ALA A 22 -4.81 19.99 -24.55
C ALA A 22 -5.67 19.35 -25.66
N GLY A 23 -6.66 18.54 -25.28
CA GLY A 23 -7.62 17.93 -26.20
C GLY A 23 -8.48 18.95 -26.94
N ASP A 24 -8.97 19.99 -26.25
CA ASP A 24 -9.73 21.09 -26.84
C ASP A 24 -8.88 21.83 -27.89
N PHE A 25 -7.60 22.08 -27.59
CA PHE A 25 -6.69 22.64 -28.57
C PHE A 25 -6.50 21.67 -29.73
N SER A 26 -6.21 20.40 -29.50
CA SER A 26 -5.99 19.38 -30.54
C SER A 26 -7.15 19.30 -31.53
N ALA A 27 -8.39 19.33 -31.02
CA ALA A 27 -9.63 19.28 -31.79
C ALA A 27 -10.00 20.59 -32.50
N ALA A 28 -9.35 21.71 -32.17
CA ALA A 28 -9.64 23.00 -32.79
C ALA A 28 -9.32 22.97 -34.30
N GLU A 29 -10.31 23.37 -35.11
CA GLU A 29 -10.22 23.32 -36.57
C GLU A 29 -9.30 24.41 -37.15
N ARG A 30 -8.61 24.08 -38.25
CA ARG A 30 -7.72 24.99 -38.98
C ARG A 30 -8.53 25.85 -39.95
N ILE A 31 -8.93 27.05 -39.52
CA ILE A 31 -9.74 27.97 -40.32
C ILE A 31 -8.93 28.99 -41.15
N ALA A 32 -7.61 29.01 -41.01
CA ALA A 32 -6.77 30.06 -41.59
C ALA A 32 -6.79 30.05 -43.13
N ASP A 33 -6.77 28.88 -43.76
CA ASP A 33 -6.81 28.78 -45.23
C ASP A 33 -8.16 29.22 -45.81
N GLU A 34 -9.26 28.86 -45.15
CA GLU A 34 -10.60 29.31 -45.53
C GLU A 34 -10.71 30.84 -45.36
N THR A 35 -10.27 31.35 -44.20
CA THR A 35 -10.29 32.78 -43.88
C THR A 35 -9.45 33.59 -44.87
N ALA A 36 -8.29 33.07 -45.30
CA ALA A 36 -7.44 33.72 -46.27
C ALA A 36 -8.15 33.93 -47.62
N GLY A 37 -9.00 32.98 -48.03
CA GLY A 37 -9.81 33.06 -49.25
C GLY A 37 -10.80 34.23 -49.26
N TYR A 38 -11.30 34.65 -48.10
CA TYR A 38 -12.26 35.77 -47.99
C TYR A 38 -11.61 37.15 -48.01
N THR A 39 -10.28 37.25 -47.98
CA THR A 39 -9.58 38.55 -47.90
C THR A 39 -9.60 39.34 -49.22
N GLY A 40 -9.82 38.68 -50.36
CA GLY A 40 -9.90 39.32 -51.68
C GLY A 40 -8.59 39.95 -52.20
N HIS A 41 -7.48 39.79 -51.49
CA HIS A 41 -6.18 40.35 -51.86
C HIS A 41 -5.04 39.40 -51.46
N ASP A 42 -4.21 39.00 -52.43
CA ASP A 42 -3.18 37.97 -52.26
C ASP A 42 -2.19 38.27 -51.11
N GLY A 43 -1.79 39.54 -50.95
CA GLY A 43 -0.88 39.94 -49.87
C GLY A 43 -1.50 39.82 -48.48
N LEU A 44 -2.82 40.02 -48.35
CA LEU A 44 -3.54 39.87 -47.08
C LEU A 44 -3.82 38.38 -46.81
N ALA A 45 -4.21 37.63 -47.85
CA ALA A 45 -4.35 36.18 -47.78
C ALA A 45 -3.06 35.51 -47.29
N GLY A 46 -1.90 35.94 -47.82
CA GLY A 46 -0.59 35.46 -47.36
C GLY A 46 -0.34 35.72 -45.87
N LYS A 47 -0.73 36.89 -45.36
CA LYS A 47 -0.59 37.19 -43.92
C LYS A 47 -1.50 36.35 -43.03
N VAL A 48 -2.71 36.05 -43.48
CA VAL A 48 -3.62 35.16 -42.75
C VAL A 48 -3.07 33.73 -42.69
N ARG A 49 -2.51 33.22 -43.79
CA ARG A 49 -1.84 31.91 -43.83
C ARG A 49 -0.61 31.88 -42.93
N ASP A 50 0.27 32.89 -43.03
CA ASP A 50 1.45 33.03 -42.17
C ASP A 50 1.08 33.02 -40.68
N PHE A 51 -0.04 33.69 -40.33
CA PHE A 51 -0.56 33.69 -38.97
C PHE A 51 -1.07 32.29 -38.58
N GLY A 52 -1.86 31.65 -39.43
CA GLY A 52 -2.36 30.29 -39.23
C GLY A 52 -1.23 29.29 -38.96
N ASP A 53 -0.20 29.29 -39.80
CA ASP A 53 0.94 28.38 -39.64
C ASP A 53 1.69 28.61 -38.32
N LYS A 54 1.93 29.87 -37.95
CA LYS A 54 2.57 30.22 -36.67
C LYS A 54 1.69 29.87 -35.48
N TRP A 55 0.39 30.08 -35.60
CA TRP A 55 -0.59 29.73 -34.58
C TRP A 55 -0.62 28.23 -34.37
N ASP A 56 -0.60 27.42 -35.43
CA ASP A 56 -0.56 25.96 -35.32
C ASP A 56 0.72 25.46 -34.64
N ILE A 57 1.88 26.06 -34.96
CA ILE A 57 3.13 25.75 -34.25
C ILE A 57 3.03 26.11 -32.76
N ALA A 58 2.47 27.28 -32.45
CA ALA A 58 2.31 27.73 -31.06
C ALA A 58 1.31 26.84 -30.30
N ARG A 59 0.20 26.45 -30.93
CA ARG A 59 -0.82 25.55 -30.39
C ARG A 59 -0.23 24.17 -30.12
N GLY A 60 0.51 23.59 -31.05
CA GLY A 60 1.16 22.29 -30.86
C GLY A 60 2.13 22.32 -29.67
N LYS A 61 2.93 23.38 -29.53
CA LYS A 61 3.80 23.54 -28.35
C LYS A 61 3.01 23.66 -27.05
N LEU A 62 1.87 24.36 -27.05
CA LEU A 62 1.02 24.48 -25.87
C LEU A 62 0.40 23.12 -25.49
N GLU A 63 -0.05 22.34 -26.47
CA GLU A 63 -0.55 20.97 -26.30
C GLU A 63 0.52 20.05 -25.68
N ASP A 64 1.75 20.09 -26.22
CA ASP A 64 2.88 19.32 -25.68
C ASP A 64 3.17 19.69 -24.21
N ASN A 65 3.19 20.98 -23.89
CA ASN A 65 3.44 21.45 -22.53
C ASN A 65 2.31 21.05 -21.56
N LEU A 66 1.05 21.14 -21.99
CA LEU A 66 -0.10 20.74 -21.18
C LEU A 66 -0.10 19.24 -20.89
N THR A 67 0.24 18.43 -21.91
CA THR A 67 0.40 16.98 -21.76
C THR A 67 1.52 16.67 -20.77
N PHE A 68 2.68 17.32 -20.92
CA PHE A 68 3.80 17.15 -20.00
C PHE A 68 3.44 17.51 -18.55
N ILE A 69 2.68 18.60 -18.34
CA ILE A 69 2.21 18.98 -17.00
C ILE A 69 1.27 17.92 -16.44
N ALA A 70 0.31 17.43 -17.24
CA ALA A 70 -0.62 16.40 -16.80
C ALA A 70 0.10 15.11 -16.38
N ASP A 71 1.07 14.66 -17.18
CA ASP A 71 1.88 13.48 -16.89
C ASP A 71 2.67 13.65 -15.60
N TYR A 72 3.28 14.82 -15.41
CA TYR A 72 4.04 15.10 -14.19
C TYR A 72 3.15 15.11 -12.94
N LEU A 73 1.97 15.72 -13.02
CA LEU A 73 1.02 15.75 -11.91
C LEU A 73 0.52 14.34 -11.56
N ARG A 74 0.31 13.47 -12.55
CA ARG A 74 0.00 12.06 -12.29
C ARG A 74 1.14 11.31 -11.63
N ALA A 75 2.36 11.48 -12.13
CA ALA A 75 3.53 10.84 -11.53
C ALA A 75 3.69 11.24 -10.05
N VAL A 76 3.37 12.48 -9.70
CA VAL A 76 3.31 12.93 -8.30
C VAL A 76 2.24 12.15 -7.52
N VAL A 77 1.01 12.08 -8.03
CA VAL A 77 -0.08 11.31 -7.39
C VAL A 77 0.30 9.85 -7.19
N ASP A 78 0.78 9.17 -8.24
CA ASP A 78 1.19 7.77 -8.20
C ASP A 78 2.26 7.55 -7.13
N THR A 79 3.26 8.44 -7.05
CA THR A 79 4.31 8.36 -6.02
C THR A 79 3.74 8.48 -4.61
N PHE A 80 2.75 9.35 -4.38
CA PHE A 80 2.12 9.49 -3.07
C PHE A 80 1.26 8.27 -2.70
N GLU A 81 0.52 7.70 -3.65
CA GLU A 81 -0.28 6.50 -3.43
C GLU A 81 0.59 5.26 -3.15
N ASP A 82 1.70 5.12 -3.87
CA ASP A 82 2.68 4.06 -3.65
C ASP A 82 3.30 4.18 -2.24
N LEU A 83 3.72 5.39 -1.85
CA LEU A 83 4.28 5.63 -0.53
C LEU A 83 3.28 5.36 0.60
N ASP A 84 2.01 5.74 0.42
CA ASP A 84 0.95 5.47 1.41
C ASP A 84 0.68 3.96 1.54
N THR A 85 0.63 3.25 0.40
CA THR A 85 0.43 1.80 0.36
C THR A 85 1.57 1.04 1.03
N ASP A 86 2.81 1.43 0.75
CA ASP A 86 4.01 0.84 1.36
C ASP A 86 4.03 1.08 2.88
N LEU A 87 3.69 2.28 3.33
CA LEU A 87 3.67 2.61 4.75
C LEU A 87 2.57 1.85 5.48
N ALA A 88 1.36 1.78 4.92
CA ALA A 88 0.25 1.00 5.48
C ALA A 88 0.62 -0.49 5.58
N SER A 89 1.26 -1.04 4.54
CA SER A 89 1.74 -2.42 4.53
C SER A 89 2.78 -2.68 5.60
N ALA A 90 3.77 -1.79 5.76
CA ALA A 90 4.80 -1.89 6.79
C ALA A 90 4.20 -1.87 8.21
N LEU A 91 3.21 -1.01 8.47
CA LEU A 91 2.52 -0.96 9.76
C LEU A 91 1.72 -2.23 10.04
N GLN A 92 1.00 -2.76 9.04
CA GLN A 92 0.26 -4.03 9.15
C GLN A 92 1.22 -5.20 9.46
N GLN A 93 2.37 -5.23 8.78
CA GLN A 93 3.40 -6.25 8.98
C GLN A 93 3.99 -6.19 10.40
N SER A 94 4.27 -4.98 10.89
CA SER A 94 4.74 -4.76 12.25
C SER A 94 3.72 -5.24 13.28
N ALA A 95 2.45 -4.85 13.13
CA ALA A 95 1.38 -5.26 14.04
C ALA A 95 1.16 -6.78 14.07
N ALA A 96 1.27 -7.46 12.92
CA ALA A 96 1.23 -8.91 12.84
C ALA A 96 2.42 -9.57 13.55
N GLY A 97 3.62 -8.99 13.42
CA GLY A 97 4.81 -9.42 14.16
C GLY A 97 4.63 -9.31 15.67
N ASP A 98 4.10 -8.19 16.14
CA ASP A 98 3.81 -7.96 17.56
C ASP A 98 2.76 -8.95 18.11
N GLN A 99 1.69 -9.22 17.35
CA GLN A 99 0.69 -10.24 17.73
C GLN A 99 1.29 -11.65 17.79
N THR A 100 2.18 -11.98 16.85
CA THR A 100 2.87 -13.27 16.85
C THR A 100 3.77 -13.40 18.08
N ALA A 101 4.52 -12.36 18.43
CA ALA A 101 5.33 -12.32 19.64
C ALA A 101 4.48 -12.47 20.91
N ALA A 102 3.34 -11.77 21.00
CA ALA A 102 2.42 -11.87 22.12
C ALA A 102 1.82 -13.29 22.27
N THR A 103 1.47 -13.93 21.15
CA THR A 103 0.94 -15.31 21.13
C THR A 103 2.00 -16.30 21.62
N ASN A 104 3.24 -16.18 21.13
CA ASN A 104 4.35 -17.01 21.58
C ASN A 104 4.61 -16.85 23.09
N LEU A 105 4.57 -15.62 23.62
CA LEU A 105 4.72 -15.35 25.05
C LEU A 105 3.61 -16.02 25.87
N ASN A 106 2.35 -15.93 25.41
CA ASN A 106 1.22 -16.57 26.08
C ASN A 106 1.37 -18.10 26.11
N ASP A 107 1.83 -18.71 25.01
CA ASP A 107 2.06 -20.14 24.94
C ASP A 107 3.18 -20.60 25.91
N GLU A 108 4.27 -19.83 26.01
CA GLU A 108 5.36 -20.12 26.95
C GLU A 108 4.92 -19.95 28.43
N ILE A 109 4.08 -18.96 28.73
CA ILE A 109 3.47 -18.80 30.06
C ILE A 109 2.56 -20.00 30.36
N GLY A 110 1.71 -20.40 29.41
CA GLY A 110 0.81 -21.54 29.55
C GLY A 110 1.56 -22.84 29.85
N LYS A 111 2.68 -23.10 29.16
CA LYS A 111 3.58 -24.25 29.43
C LYS A 111 4.18 -24.21 30.83
N SER A 112 4.54 -23.02 31.32
CA SER A 112 5.12 -22.82 32.66
C SER A 112 4.10 -22.97 33.79
N THR A 113 2.82 -22.73 33.51
CA THR A 113 1.70 -22.85 34.46
C THR A 113 0.91 -24.15 34.36
N ALA A 114 1.35 -25.10 33.53
CA ALA A 114 0.71 -26.41 33.43
C ALA A 114 0.59 -27.05 34.82
N PRO A 115 -0.60 -27.53 35.24
CA PRO A 115 -0.74 -28.17 36.54
C PRO A 115 0.25 -29.33 36.60
N ALA A 116 0.98 -29.43 37.72
CA ALA A 116 1.73 -30.64 38.03
C ALA A 116 0.78 -31.83 37.81
N ALA A 117 1.22 -32.82 37.03
CA ALA A 117 0.47 -34.06 36.82
C ALA A 117 -0.13 -34.51 38.15
N PRO A 118 -1.40 -34.94 38.20
CA PRO A 118 -2.05 -35.27 39.46
C PRO A 118 -1.14 -36.21 40.24
N ALA A 119 -0.79 -35.81 41.47
CA ALA A 119 0.14 -36.54 42.31
C ALA A 119 -0.28 -38.02 42.33
N ALA A 120 0.65 -38.90 41.97
CA ALA A 120 0.44 -40.34 42.13
C ALA A 120 0.01 -40.61 43.59
N PRO A 121 -0.98 -41.50 43.83
CA PRO A 121 -1.41 -41.81 45.18
C PRO A 121 -0.19 -42.29 45.99
N ALA A 122 -0.03 -41.77 47.20
CA ALA A 122 1.11 -42.03 48.06
C ALA A 122 1.34 -43.55 48.26
N PRO A 123 2.59 -44.04 48.27
CA PRO A 123 2.85 -45.44 48.59
C PRO A 123 2.42 -45.70 50.04
N THR A 124 1.50 -46.65 50.23
CA THR A 124 1.10 -47.18 51.54
C THR A 124 2.34 -47.60 52.34
N PRO A 125 2.47 -47.25 53.63
CA PRO A 125 3.55 -47.75 54.45
C PRO A 125 3.44 -49.27 54.60
N SER A 126 4.51 -49.97 54.22
CA SER A 126 4.64 -51.42 54.36
C SER A 126 4.65 -51.80 55.86
N PRO A 127 3.85 -52.79 56.31
CA PRO A 127 3.87 -53.21 57.70
C PRO A 127 5.20 -53.90 58.06
N SER A 128 5.77 -53.48 59.18
CA SER A 128 6.99 -54.02 59.79
C SER A 128 6.86 -55.54 60.01
N PRO A 129 7.89 -56.37 59.72
CA PRO A 129 7.84 -57.81 59.99
C PRO A 129 7.82 -58.06 61.50
N GLY A 130 6.73 -58.65 62.00
CA GLY A 130 6.65 -59.19 63.36
C GLY A 130 7.49 -60.46 63.51
N PRO A 131 7.89 -60.83 64.75
CA PRO A 131 8.87 -61.88 65.00
C PRO A 131 8.39 -63.27 64.55
N SER A 132 9.33 -64.05 64.00
CA SER A 132 9.17 -65.44 63.57
C SER A 132 8.52 -66.33 64.64
N PRO A 133 7.58 -67.21 64.27
CA PRO A 133 7.09 -68.25 65.17
C PRO A 133 8.14 -69.37 65.34
N THR A 134 8.36 -69.74 66.59
CA THR A 134 9.17 -70.88 67.06
C THR A 134 8.62 -72.22 66.55
N PRO A 135 9.45 -73.16 66.05
CA PRO A 135 8.98 -74.45 65.55
C PRO A 135 8.51 -75.38 66.69
N PRO A 136 7.47 -76.20 66.46
CA PRO A 136 6.99 -77.16 67.46
C PRO A 136 7.96 -78.35 67.62
N ALA A 137 8.11 -78.77 68.87
CA ALA A 137 8.89 -79.94 69.28
C ALA A 137 8.27 -81.27 68.82
N ALA A 138 9.13 -82.26 68.61
CA ALA A 138 8.86 -83.59 68.13
C ALA A 138 8.07 -84.50 69.11
N GLY A 139 7.39 -85.51 68.55
CA GLY A 139 6.83 -86.69 69.23
C GLY A 139 5.45 -87.05 68.64
N ASP A 140 5.01 -88.29 68.47
CA ASP A 140 5.53 -89.65 68.67
C ASP A 140 4.42 -90.56 68.07
N ARG A 141 4.79 -91.68 67.43
CA ARG A 141 3.95 -92.81 66.95
C ARG A 141 3.27 -92.74 65.58
#